data_AF-A0A7J5ERK7-F1
#
_entry.id   AF-A0A7J5ERK7-F1
#
_cell.length_a   1.000
_cell.length_b   1.000
_cell.length_c   1.000
_cell.angle_alpha   90.00
_cell.angle_beta   90.00
_cell.angle_gamma   90.00
#
_symmetry.space_group_name_H-M   'P 1'
#
loop_
_entity.id
_entity.type
_entity.pdbx_description
1 polymer ?
#
loop_
_entity_poly.entity_id
_entity_poly.type
_entity_poly.pdbx_seq_one_letter_code
_entity_poly.pdbx_strand_id
1 'polypeptide(L)'
;MLSKSRREKFKPVIGQHLRRVYNFCFRMTLDHGRASRVVEEVFHRAYLGGDDLPAEAERAELWLLHIANHVLEKRLPRTPEVNFDLLDDTLRSEATRTDVVRSLSDPQRDFLLWELKQGCMTSVVNCLSPGERAAFVAAQVMKLPDEDAAKALGVTVSAYKVRLSRARQKVGDYLAPRCEHVDPMNPCRCPARVGTALKKGFITPAPQGGSGGQVSLRKPAQPYGRYGATPDGDDAPQRDIATIYGNLPEPEPQPGLLEKIVANLENGAWDKK
;
A
#
# COMPACT_ATOMS: atom_id res chain seq x y z
N MET A 1 4.72 -27.61 27.62
CA MET A 1 3.61 -28.05 26.74
C MET A 1 2.76 -26.88 26.24
N LEU A 2 2.17 -26.05 27.12
CA LEU A 2 1.27 -24.95 26.72
C LEU A 2 1.81 -24.04 25.60
N SER A 3 3.06 -23.55 25.67
CA SER A 3 3.60 -22.67 24.60
C SER A 3 3.80 -23.38 23.26
N LYS A 4 3.96 -24.71 23.22
CA LYS A 4 4.05 -25.47 21.95
C LYS A 4 2.69 -25.51 21.25
N SER A 5 1.62 -25.84 22.00
CA SER A 5 0.25 -25.84 21.46
C SER A 5 -0.22 -24.43 21.04
N ARG A 6 0.17 -23.38 21.77
CA ARG A 6 -0.09 -21.97 21.37
C ARG A 6 0.57 -21.63 20.04
N ARG A 7 1.83 -22.04 19.83
CA ARG A 7 2.57 -21.83 18.57
C ARG A 7 1.94 -22.59 17.40
N GLU A 8 1.59 -23.85 17.59
CA GLU A 8 0.94 -24.68 16.57
C GLU A 8 -0.41 -24.08 16.11
N LYS A 9 -1.21 -23.54 17.03
CA LYS A 9 -2.48 -22.83 16.71
C LYS A 9 -2.27 -21.48 16.02
N PHE A 10 -1.20 -20.74 16.34
CA PHE A 10 -0.96 -19.40 15.80
C PHE A 10 -0.31 -19.39 14.41
N LYS A 11 0.46 -20.44 14.05
CA LYS A 11 1.10 -20.59 12.73
C LYS A 11 0.16 -20.38 11.52
N PRO A 12 -1.04 -20.99 11.44
CA PRO A 12 -1.97 -20.75 10.31
C PRO A 12 -2.45 -19.30 10.22
N VAL A 13 -2.64 -18.62 11.36
CA VAL A 13 -3.09 -17.21 11.42
C VAL A 13 -2.09 -16.28 10.71
N ILE A 14 -0.80 -16.52 10.89
CA ILE A 14 0.26 -15.79 10.17
C ILE A 14 0.12 -16.03 8.66
N GLY A 15 0.07 -17.30 8.22
CA GLY A 15 -0.01 -17.64 6.80
C GLY A 15 -1.24 -17.05 6.11
N GLN A 16 -2.39 -17.03 6.80
CA GLN A 16 -3.66 -16.52 6.29
C GLN A 16 -3.68 -14.99 6.17
N HIS A 17 -3.18 -14.26 7.16
CA HIS A 17 -3.35 -12.80 7.24
C HIS A 17 -2.09 -11.98 6.88
N LEU A 18 -0.91 -12.59 6.73
CA LEU A 18 0.35 -11.86 6.51
C LEU A 18 0.30 -10.90 5.31
N ARG A 19 -0.13 -11.37 4.14
CA ARG A 19 -0.25 -10.53 2.92
C ARG A 19 -1.10 -9.29 3.16
N ARG A 20 -2.21 -9.48 3.88
CA ARG A 20 -3.25 -8.48 4.12
C ARG A 20 -2.82 -7.42 5.11
N VAL A 21 -2.26 -7.84 6.25
CA VAL A 21 -1.63 -6.95 7.24
C VAL A 21 -0.46 -6.21 6.62
N TYR A 22 0.36 -6.88 5.79
CA TYR A 22 1.48 -6.26 5.08
C TYR A 22 1.03 -5.22 4.06
N ASN A 23 -0.02 -5.47 3.27
CA ASN A 23 -0.59 -4.48 2.35
C ASN A 23 -0.98 -3.20 3.11
N PHE A 24 -1.74 -3.33 4.21
CA PHE A 24 -2.07 -2.19 5.08
C PHE A 24 -0.82 -1.45 5.60
N CYS A 25 0.15 -2.18 6.17
CA CYS A 25 1.38 -1.59 6.71
C CYS A 25 2.23 -0.88 5.65
N PHE A 26 2.30 -1.44 4.43
CA PHE A 26 2.99 -0.83 3.31
C PHE A 26 2.29 0.46 2.85
N ARG A 27 0.97 0.45 2.64
CA ARG A 27 0.23 1.68 2.27
C ARG A 27 0.38 2.78 3.32
N MET A 28 0.53 2.40 4.59
CA MET A 28 0.72 3.31 5.71
C MET A 28 2.15 3.84 5.88
N THR A 29 3.16 3.21 5.28
CA THR A 29 4.59 3.55 5.49
C THR A 29 5.37 3.92 4.22
N LEU A 30 4.87 3.56 3.03
CA LEU A 30 5.53 3.71 1.71
C LEU A 30 6.87 2.96 1.57
N ASP A 31 7.36 2.29 2.62
CA ASP A 31 8.67 1.63 2.66
C ASP A 31 8.56 0.17 3.11
N HIS A 32 9.18 -0.72 2.34
CA HIS A 32 9.13 -2.16 2.58
C HIS A 32 9.81 -2.57 3.90
N GLY A 33 10.89 -1.89 4.30
CA GLY A 33 11.60 -2.18 5.55
C GLY A 33 10.79 -1.80 6.79
N ARG A 34 10.14 -0.63 6.76
CA ARG A 34 9.19 -0.15 7.78
C ARG A 34 7.97 -1.06 7.84
N ALA A 35 7.39 -1.42 6.69
CA ALA A 35 6.27 -2.35 6.60
C ALA A 35 6.62 -3.72 7.23
N SER A 36 7.72 -4.36 6.83
CA SER A 36 8.20 -5.64 7.40
C SER A 36 8.37 -5.55 8.92
N ARG A 37 9.04 -4.51 9.43
CA ARG A 37 9.25 -4.30 10.89
C ARG A 37 7.94 -4.13 11.66
N VAL A 38 6.97 -3.42 11.09
CA VAL A 38 5.64 -3.27 11.69
C VAL A 38 4.91 -4.61 11.70
N VAL A 39 4.92 -5.35 10.59
CA VAL A 39 4.26 -6.67 10.47
C VAL A 39 4.85 -7.68 11.46
N GLU A 40 6.18 -7.74 11.61
CA GLU A 40 6.84 -8.56 12.63
C GLU A 40 6.36 -8.22 14.04
N GLU A 41 6.27 -6.92 14.38
CA GLU A 41 5.77 -6.46 15.67
C GLU A 41 4.27 -6.75 15.86
N VAL A 42 3.45 -6.64 14.82
CA VAL A 42 2.02 -6.96 14.86
C VAL A 42 1.81 -8.43 15.19
N PHE A 43 2.47 -9.34 14.47
CA PHE A 43 2.34 -10.78 14.74
C PHE A 43 2.95 -11.18 16.09
N HIS A 44 4.02 -10.54 16.54
CA HIS A 44 4.56 -10.75 17.89
C HIS A 44 3.56 -10.30 18.98
N ARG A 45 2.98 -9.10 18.86
CA ARG A 45 1.96 -8.60 19.80
C ARG A 45 0.69 -9.45 19.77
N ALA A 46 0.24 -9.87 18.60
CA ALA A 46 -0.90 -10.76 18.42
C ALA A 46 -0.63 -12.16 19.00
N TYR A 47 0.61 -12.67 18.92
CA TYR A 47 0.99 -13.92 19.59
C TYR A 47 0.91 -13.79 21.12
N LEU A 48 1.41 -12.68 21.68
CA LEU A 48 1.35 -12.40 23.12
C LEU A 48 -0.09 -12.14 23.62
N GLY A 49 -0.92 -11.48 22.82
CA GLY A 49 -2.36 -11.26 23.08
C GLY A 49 -3.26 -12.39 22.57
N GLY A 50 -2.72 -13.53 22.16
CA GLY A 50 -3.44 -14.58 21.43
C GLY A 50 -4.57 -15.29 22.18
N ASP A 51 -4.81 -14.96 23.45
CA ASP A 51 -6.00 -15.39 24.19
C ASP A 51 -7.25 -14.56 23.80
N ASP A 52 -7.07 -13.35 23.25
CA ASP A 52 -8.11 -12.49 22.67
C ASP A 52 -8.32 -12.72 21.15
N LEU A 53 -7.58 -13.67 20.54
CA LEU A 53 -7.64 -13.92 19.10
C LEU A 53 -9.04 -14.46 18.70
N PRO A 54 -9.79 -13.77 17.82
CA PRO A 54 -11.08 -14.26 17.34
C PRO A 54 -10.94 -15.56 16.55
N ALA A 55 -11.92 -16.46 16.68
CA ALA A 55 -11.94 -17.72 15.95
C ALA A 55 -12.33 -17.54 14.46
N GLU A 56 -13.16 -16.55 14.14
CA GLU A 56 -13.55 -16.23 12.77
C GLU A 56 -12.47 -15.40 12.06
N ALA A 57 -12.09 -15.82 10.86
CA ALA A 57 -10.98 -15.24 10.10
C ALA A 57 -11.16 -13.74 9.82
N GLU A 58 -12.38 -13.31 9.49
CA GLU A 58 -12.69 -11.91 9.22
C GLU A 58 -12.51 -11.05 10.47
N ARG A 59 -12.88 -11.58 11.65
CA ARG A 59 -12.68 -10.89 12.93
C ARG A 59 -11.21 -10.89 13.35
N ALA A 60 -10.49 -11.97 13.09
CA ALA A 60 -9.04 -12.04 13.30
C ALA A 60 -8.30 -11.02 12.41
N GLU A 61 -8.69 -10.86 11.14
CA GLU A 61 -8.17 -9.81 10.25
C GLU A 61 -8.38 -8.42 10.86
N LEU A 62 -9.60 -8.07 11.27
CA LEU A 62 -9.89 -6.75 11.86
C LEU A 62 -9.11 -6.50 13.16
N TRP A 63 -8.91 -7.54 13.98
CA TRP A 63 -8.10 -7.46 15.20
C TRP A 63 -6.61 -7.27 14.90
N LEU A 64 -6.06 -7.98 13.91
CA LEU A 64 -4.69 -7.78 13.45
C LEU A 64 -4.48 -6.39 12.83
N LEU A 65 -5.45 -5.87 12.08
CA LEU A 65 -5.42 -4.50 11.55
C LEU A 65 -5.52 -3.45 12.67
N HIS A 66 -6.25 -3.73 13.76
CA HIS A 66 -6.26 -2.90 14.96
C HIS A 66 -4.90 -2.83 15.65
N ILE A 67 -4.24 -3.97 15.83
CA ILE A 67 -2.87 -4.02 16.35
C ILE A 67 -1.92 -3.27 15.40
N ALA A 68 -2.07 -3.42 14.08
CA ALA A 68 -1.27 -2.72 13.09
C ALA A 68 -1.45 -1.19 13.15
N ASN A 69 -2.69 -0.69 13.19
CA ASN A 69 -2.94 0.74 13.32
C ASN A 69 -2.35 1.29 14.62
N HIS A 70 -2.50 0.59 15.75
CA HIS A 70 -1.93 1.01 17.03
C HIS A 70 -0.38 1.04 17.04
N VAL A 71 0.28 0.11 16.33
CA VAL A 71 1.74 0.13 16.14
C VAL A 71 2.16 1.29 15.23
N LEU A 72 1.41 1.54 14.15
CA LEU A 72 1.67 2.61 13.19
C LEU A 72 1.47 4.00 13.79
N GLU A 73 0.39 4.25 14.55
CA GLU A 73 0.14 5.53 15.23
C GLU A 73 1.23 5.90 16.24
N LYS A 74 1.98 4.92 16.78
CA LYS A 74 3.13 5.13 17.66
C LYS A 74 4.45 5.34 16.91
N ARG A 75 4.57 4.85 15.67
CA ARG A 75 5.80 4.88 14.85
C ARG A 75 5.81 5.95 13.76
N LEU A 76 4.65 6.40 13.31
CA LEU A 76 4.50 7.45 12.31
C LEU A 76 4.47 8.83 12.98
N PRO A 77 5.14 9.86 12.42
CA PRO A 77 5.01 11.23 12.89
C PRO A 77 3.57 11.74 12.65
N ARG A 78 3.12 12.68 13.50
CA ARG A 78 1.79 13.30 13.37
C ARG A 78 1.63 14.10 12.08
N THR A 79 2.72 14.74 11.63
CA THR A 79 2.82 15.42 10.34
C THR A 79 3.27 14.43 9.26
N PRO A 80 2.68 14.46 8.05
CA PRO A 80 3.15 13.67 6.92
C PRO A 80 4.64 13.89 6.63
N GLU A 81 5.39 12.81 6.37
CA GLU A 81 6.81 12.84 5.97
C GLU A 81 6.99 13.28 4.50
N VAL A 82 5.91 13.20 3.72
CA VAL A 82 5.82 13.66 2.32
C VAL A 82 4.61 14.58 2.18
N ASN A 83 4.66 15.53 1.25
CA ASN A 83 3.55 16.40 0.91
C ASN A 83 3.36 16.47 -0.62
N PHE A 84 2.28 17.13 -1.06
CA PHE A 84 1.94 17.22 -2.47
C PHE A 84 2.98 17.99 -3.29
N ASP A 85 3.57 19.04 -2.72
CA ASP A 85 4.60 19.86 -3.39
C ASP A 85 5.87 19.04 -3.65
N LEU A 86 6.34 18.25 -2.67
CA LEU A 86 7.47 17.33 -2.83
C LEU A 86 7.21 16.23 -3.87
N LEU A 87 5.95 15.79 -4.02
CA LEU A 87 5.55 14.80 -5.01
C LEU A 87 5.41 15.42 -6.42
N ASP A 88 5.05 16.70 -6.51
CA ASP A 88 5.14 17.53 -7.72
C ASP A 88 6.63 17.76 -8.09
N ASP A 89 7.49 18.14 -7.15
CA ASP A 89 8.92 18.32 -7.38
C ASP A 89 9.62 17.02 -7.82
N THR A 90 9.25 15.87 -7.24
CA THR A 90 9.88 14.58 -7.57
C THR A 90 9.51 14.10 -8.97
N LEU A 91 8.27 14.29 -9.41
CA LEU A 91 7.75 13.70 -10.65
C LEU A 91 7.54 14.70 -11.79
N ARG A 92 7.38 15.99 -11.50
CA ARG A 92 6.93 17.03 -12.45
C ARG A 92 7.89 18.21 -12.64
N SER A 93 8.88 18.43 -11.77
CA SER A 93 9.86 19.54 -11.91
C SER A 93 10.78 19.45 -13.14
N GLU A 94 11.12 18.25 -13.59
CA GLU A 94 12.03 18.04 -14.73
C GLU A 94 11.29 17.71 -16.03
N ALA A 95 11.90 18.10 -17.15
CA ALA A 95 11.44 17.77 -18.50
C ALA A 95 11.32 16.25 -18.72
N THR A 96 10.31 15.87 -19.49
CA THR A 96 9.98 14.46 -19.82
C THR A 96 11.15 13.72 -20.46
N ARG A 97 11.61 12.65 -19.78
CA ARG A 97 12.70 11.77 -20.27
C ARG A 97 12.17 10.55 -21.02
N THR A 98 11.86 10.73 -22.32
CA THR A 98 11.39 9.64 -23.19
C THR A 98 12.49 8.70 -23.68
N ASP A 99 13.74 9.15 -23.64
CA ASP A 99 14.95 8.39 -24.02
C ASP A 99 15.02 7.05 -23.29
N VAL A 100 14.89 7.08 -21.96
CA VAL A 100 14.98 5.90 -21.09
C VAL A 100 13.80 4.93 -21.29
N VAL A 101 12.67 5.40 -21.82
CA VAL A 101 11.46 4.58 -22.04
C VAL A 101 11.52 3.87 -23.39
N ARG A 102 12.10 4.51 -24.42
CA ARG A 102 12.26 3.96 -25.77
C ARG A 102 13.25 2.80 -25.85
N SER A 103 14.19 2.70 -24.92
CA SER A 103 15.22 1.64 -24.86
C SER A 103 14.81 0.38 -24.07
N LEU A 104 13.58 0.30 -23.58
CA LEU A 104 13.09 -0.84 -22.78
C LEU A 104 12.27 -1.80 -23.62
N SER A 105 12.36 -3.10 -23.33
CA SER A 105 11.41 -4.07 -23.88
C SER A 105 10.02 -3.88 -23.27
N ASP A 106 8.95 -4.30 -23.98
CA ASP A 106 7.58 -4.14 -23.49
C ASP A 106 7.36 -4.68 -22.07
N PRO A 107 7.80 -5.91 -21.70
CA PRO A 107 7.63 -6.42 -20.33
C PRO A 107 8.38 -5.61 -19.27
N GLN A 108 9.53 -5.03 -19.64
CA GLN A 108 10.25 -4.13 -18.73
C GLN A 108 9.48 -2.81 -18.58
N ARG A 109 9.04 -2.19 -19.68
CA ARG A 109 8.33 -0.91 -19.69
C ARG A 109 7.01 -0.96 -18.94
N ASP A 110 6.16 -1.92 -19.26
CA ASP A 110 4.79 -2.03 -18.73
C ASP A 110 4.79 -2.10 -17.21
N PHE A 111 5.81 -2.72 -16.67
CA PHE A 111 6.02 -2.77 -15.25
C PHE A 111 6.47 -1.45 -14.61
N LEU A 112 7.26 -0.64 -15.31
CA LEU A 112 7.72 0.64 -14.76
C LEU A 112 6.53 1.58 -14.56
N LEU A 113 5.57 1.49 -15.48
CA LEU A 113 4.28 2.15 -15.41
C LEU A 113 3.47 1.65 -14.21
N TRP A 114 3.51 0.34 -13.93
CA TRP A 114 2.86 -0.29 -12.78
C TRP A 114 3.43 0.21 -11.45
N GLU A 115 4.76 0.22 -11.28
CA GLU A 115 5.41 0.78 -10.07
C GLU A 115 5.13 2.25 -9.92
N LEU A 116 5.27 3.00 -11.01
CA LEU A 116 5.04 4.43 -10.97
C LEU A 116 3.61 4.71 -10.52
N LYS A 117 2.63 3.91 -10.98
CA LYS A 117 1.26 3.96 -10.47
C LYS A 117 1.19 3.56 -9.00
N GLN A 118 1.74 2.41 -8.59
CA GLN A 118 1.71 1.96 -7.18
C GLN A 118 2.35 2.97 -6.23
N GLY A 119 3.58 3.38 -6.52
CA GLY A 119 4.35 4.36 -5.77
C GLY A 119 3.69 5.73 -5.76
N CYS A 120 3.20 6.24 -6.90
CA CYS A 120 2.51 7.54 -6.95
C CYS A 120 1.20 7.52 -6.14
N MET A 121 0.32 6.54 -6.36
CA MET A 121 -0.95 6.46 -5.63
C MET A 121 -0.72 6.24 -4.12
N THR A 122 0.29 5.42 -3.75
CA THR A 122 0.67 5.27 -2.33
C THR A 122 1.25 6.57 -1.76
N SER A 123 2.09 7.28 -2.50
CA SER A 123 2.66 8.58 -2.09
C SER A 123 1.59 9.64 -1.87
N VAL A 124 0.57 9.71 -2.75
CA VAL A 124 -0.59 10.62 -2.61
C VAL A 124 -1.33 10.36 -1.30
N VAL A 125 -1.59 9.10 -0.95
CA VAL A 125 -2.19 8.74 0.35
C VAL A 125 -1.24 9.01 1.51
N ASN A 126 0.08 8.92 1.31
CA ASN A 126 1.07 9.29 2.32
C ASN A 126 1.23 10.81 2.53
N CYS A 127 0.71 11.65 1.64
CA CYS A 127 0.58 13.10 1.87
C CYS A 127 -0.53 13.45 2.88
N LEU A 128 -1.40 12.49 3.22
CA LEU A 128 -2.43 12.65 4.24
C LEU A 128 -1.87 12.43 5.65
N SER A 129 -2.51 13.06 6.65
CA SER A 129 -2.22 12.79 8.05
C SER A 129 -2.47 11.30 8.39
N PRO A 130 -1.76 10.69 9.37
CA PRO A 130 -1.87 9.26 9.62
C PRO A 130 -3.30 8.75 9.83
N GLY A 131 -4.17 9.52 10.51
CA GLY A 131 -5.56 9.13 10.72
C GLY A 131 -6.45 9.22 9.47
N GLU A 132 -6.21 10.20 8.59
CA GLU A 132 -6.88 10.32 7.29
C GLU A 132 -6.39 9.22 6.33
N ARG A 133 -5.07 8.97 6.33
CA ARG A 133 -4.40 7.89 5.59
C ARG A 133 -5.00 6.53 5.95
N ALA A 134 -5.07 6.20 7.24
CA ALA A 134 -5.61 4.93 7.72
C ALA A 134 -7.08 4.75 7.32
N ALA A 135 -7.91 5.79 7.48
CA ALA A 135 -9.32 5.74 7.06
C ALA A 135 -9.47 5.52 5.55
N PHE A 136 -8.65 6.19 4.73
CA PHE A 136 -8.67 6.03 3.29
C PHE A 136 -8.19 4.63 2.85
N VAL A 137 -7.11 4.12 3.42
CA VAL A 137 -6.60 2.77 3.12
C VAL A 137 -7.62 1.70 3.52
N ALA A 138 -8.22 1.80 4.71
CA ALA A 138 -9.26 0.88 5.19
C ALA A 138 -10.48 0.84 4.24
N ALA A 139 -10.96 2.02 3.82
CA ALA A 139 -12.11 2.13 2.93
C ALA A 139 -11.81 1.69 1.49
N GLN A 140 -10.69 2.14 0.92
CA GLN A 140 -10.44 2.09 -0.52
C GLN A 140 -9.56 0.92 -0.95
N VAL A 141 -8.51 0.61 -0.19
CA VAL A 141 -7.60 -0.52 -0.49
C VAL A 141 -8.09 -1.79 0.19
N MET A 142 -8.50 -1.70 1.46
CA MET A 142 -8.97 -2.86 2.21
C MET A 142 -10.44 -3.17 1.95
N LYS A 143 -11.22 -2.25 1.37
CA LYS A 143 -12.66 -2.42 1.04
C LYS A 143 -13.51 -2.82 2.24
N LEU A 144 -13.14 -2.36 3.44
CA LEU A 144 -13.86 -2.68 4.68
C LEU A 144 -15.16 -1.86 4.76
N PRO A 145 -16.27 -2.44 5.27
CA PRO A 145 -17.44 -1.68 5.69
C PRO A 145 -17.09 -0.60 6.71
N ASP A 146 -17.87 0.49 6.77
CA ASP A 146 -17.58 1.64 7.64
C ASP A 146 -17.44 1.28 9.14
N GLU A 147 -18.22 0.30 9.61
CA GLU A 147 -18.19 -0.15 11.01
C GLU A 147 -16.94 -0.98 11.32
N ASP A 148 -16.60 -1.91 10.44
CA ASP A 148 -15.39 -2.74 10.53
C ASP A 148 -14.12 -1.90 10.39
N ALA A 149 -14.13 -0.91 9.48
CA ALA A 149 -13.05 0.05 9.33
C ALA A 149 -12.87 0.91 10.60
N ALA A 150 -13.96 1.41 11.18
CA ALA A 150 -13.90 2.17 12.43
C ALA A 150 -13.34 1.33 13.59
N LYS A 151 -13.78 0.07 13.71
CA LYS A 151 -13.30 -0.92 14.69
C LYS A 151 -11.81 -1.25 14.51
N ALA A 152 -11.40 -1.57 13.28
CA ALA A 152 -10.00 -1.82 12.91
C ALA A 152 -9.11 -0.60 13.14
N LEU A 153 -9.64 0.62 13.10
CA LEU A 153 -8.87 1.84 13.38
C LEU A 153 -8.99 2.33 14.83
N GLY A 154 -9.77 1.66 15.68
CA GLY A 154 -9.93 2.01 17.10
C GLY A 154 -10.63 3.36 17.33
N VAL A 155 -11.54 3.76 16.45
CA VAL A 155 -12.26 5.05 16.52
C VAL A 155 -13.76 4.88 16.38
N THR A 156 -14.53 5.92 16.72
CA THR A 156 -15.97 5.93 16.46
C THR A 156 -16.26 5.98 14.96
N VAL A 157 -17.38 5.39 14.53
CA VAL A 157 -17.85 5.45 13.13
C VAL A 157 -17.98 6.89 12.64
N SER A 158 -18.41 7.81 13.51
CA SER A 158 -18.48 9.25 13.21
C SER A 158 -17.11 9.87 12.93
N ALA A 159 -16.09 9.59 13.78
CA ALA A 159 -14.74 10.09 13.58
C ALA A 159 -14.08 9.49 12.32
N TYR A 160 -14.32 8.20 12.05
CA TYR A 160 -13.89 7.53 10.83
C TYR A 160 -14.49 8.19 9.57
N LYS A 161 -15.81 8.42 9.53
CA LYS A 161 -16.48 9.08 8.41
C LYS A 161 -15.94 10.48 8.13
N VAL A 162 -15.65 11.27 9.17
CA VAL A 162 -15.01 12.59 9.03
C VAL A 162 -13.59 12.48 8.47
N ARG A 163 -12.77 11.54 8.97
CA ARG A 163 -11.41 11.29 8.45
C ARG A 163 -11.44 10.86 6.97
N LEU A 164 -12.34 9.94 6.61
CA LEU A 164 -12.50 9.44 5.25
C LEU A 164 -12.98 10.52 4.28
N SER A 165 -13.95 11.35 4.68
CA SER A 165 -14.42 12.49 3.87
C SER A 165 -13.28 13.46 3.55
N ARG A 166 -12.50 13.88 4.57
CA ARG A 166 -11.34 14.77 4.38
C ARG A 166 -10.26 14.15 3.50
N ALA A 167 -10.01 12.84 3.68
CA ALA A 167 -9.06 12.11 2.84
C ALA A 167 -9.50 12.05 1.38
N ARG A 168 -10.77 11.72 1.10
CA ARG A 168 -11.34 11.70 -0.25
C ARG A 168 -11.24 13.06 -0.91
N GLN A 169 -11.56 14.15 -0.20
CA GLN A 169 -11.44 15.51 -0.72
C GLN A 169 -10.00 15.82 -1.15
N LYS A 170 -9.03 15.69 -0.23
CA LYS A 170 -7.60 15.97 -0.49
C LYS A 170 -7.02 15.13 -1.65
N VAL A 171 -7.39 13.85 -1.73
CA VAL A 171 -6.95 12.96 -2.81
C VAL A 171 -7.63 13.33 -4.14
N GLY A 172 -8.90 13.74 -4.10
CA GLY A 172 -9.64 14.26 -5.25
C GLY A 172 -9.04 15.54 -5.80
N ASP A 173 -8.90 16.58 -4.97
CA ASP A 173 -8.31 17.89 -5.32
C ASP A 173 -6.92 17.75 -5.94
N TYR A 174 -6.15 16.77 -5.47
CA TYR A 174 -4.84 16.47 -6.02
C TYR A 174 -4.90 15.72 -7.35
N LEU A 175 -5.61 14.59 -7.43
CA LEU A 175 -5.58 13.69 -8.59
C LEU A 175 -6.47 14.15 -9.76
N ALA A 176 -7.65 14.71 -9.48
CA ALA A 176 -8.66 15.00 -10.51
C ALA A 176 -8.16 15.94 -11.64
N PRO A 177 -7.41 17.03 -11.37
CA PRO A 177 -6.85 17.89 -12.43
C PRO A 177 -5.43 17.49 -12.89
N ARG A 178 -4.90 16.33 -12.44
CA ARG A 178 -3.50 15.95 -12.68
C ARG A 178 -3.31 14.59 -13.33
N CYS A 179 -4.06 13.56 -12.94
CA CYS A 179 -3.71 12.16 -13.20
C CYS A 179 -4.44 11.56 -14.41
N GLU A 180 -3.70 11.01 -15.39
CA GLU A 180 -4.28 10.35 -16.59
C GLU A 180 -5.19 9.15 -16.25
N HIS A 181 -5.02 8.57 -15.06
CA HIS A 181 -5.86 7.46 -14.58
C HIS A 181 -7.21 7.90 -14.02
N VAL A 182 -7.41 9.20 -13.74
CA VAL A 182 -8.73 9.76 -13.39
C VAL A 182 -9.40 10.29 -14.65
N ASP A 183 -8.67 11.07 -15.46
CA ASP A 183 -9.15 11.65 -16.72
C ASP A 183 -8.05 11.50 -17.80
N PRO A 184 -8.30 10.86 -18.95
CA PRO A 184 -7.31 10.69 -20.02
C PRO A 184 -6.71 11.99 -20.60
N MET A 185 -7.37 13.14 -20.41
CA MET A 185 -6.92 14.45 -20.87
C MET A 185 -5.92 15.11 -19.91
N ASN A 186 -5.80 14.61 -18.68
CA ASN A 186 -4.91 15.18 -17.67
C ASN A 186 -3.41 15.17 -18.05
N PRO A 187 -2.62 16.14 -17.53
CA PRO A 187 -1.23 16.35 -17.94
C PRO A 187 -0.22 15.33 -17.37
N CYS A 188 -0.50 14.67 -16.24
CA CYS A 188 0.44 13.68 -15.67
C CYS A 188 0.20 12.29 -16.26
N ARG A 189 0.98 12.00 -17.31
CA ARG A 189 1.01 10.70 -18.00
C ARG A 189 2.14 9.82 -17.48
N CYS A 190 1.85 8.61 -17.01
CA CYS A 190 2.84 7.68 -16.46
C CYS A 190 4.00 7.39 -17.44
N PRO A 191 3.78 7.15 -18.75
CA PRO A 191 4.86 6.96 -19.71
C PRO A 191 5.81 8.16 -19.83
N ALA A 192 5.33 9.38 -19.59
CA ALA A 192 6.16 10.58 -19.57
C ALA A 192 6.98 10.71 -18.27
N ARG A 193 6.50 10.15 -17.15
CA ARG A 193 7.13 10.32 -15.83
C ARG A 193 8.04 9.18 -15.41
N VAL A 194 7.99 8.01 -16.06
CA VAL A 194 8.89 6.86 -15.79
C VAL A 194 10.37 7.23 -15.82
N GLY A 195 10.84 7.97 -16.84
CA GLY A 195 12.25 8.34 -16.96
C GLY A 195 12.76 9.28 -15.86
N THR A 196 11.90 10.19 -15.39
CA THR A 196 12.21 11.10 -14.27
C THR A 196 12.17 10.35 -12.94
N ALA A 197 11.14 9.53 -12.72
CA ALA A 197 11.03 8.67 -11.55
C ALA A 197 12.25 7.73 -11.42
N LEU A 198 12.78 7.25 -12.55
CA LEU A 198 14.02 6.46 -12.60
C LEU A 198 15.23 7.20 -12.04
N LYS A 199 15.48 8.39 -12.59
CA LYS A 199 16.62 9.24 -12.23
C LYS A 199 16.58 9.67 -10.76
N LYS A 200 15.38 9.92 -10.22
CA LYS A 200 15.16 10.54 -8.91
C LYS A 200 15.16 9.57 -7.72
N GLY A 201 15.24 8.26 -7.95
CA GLY A 201 15.05 7.29 -6.87
C GLY A 201 13.57 7.08 -6.51
N PHE A 202 12.66 7.20 -7.48
CA PHE A 202 11.23 6.90 -7.30
C PHE A 202 10.80 5.58 -7.99
N ILE A 203 11.48 5.17 -9.09
CA ILE A 203 11.54 3.77 -9.61
C ILE A 203 12.98 3.41 -10.06
N THR A 204 13.39 2.13 -10.20
CA THR A 204 14.78 1.65 -10.49
C THR A 204 14.79 0.12 -10.69
N PRO A 205 15.69 -0.46 -11.49
CA PRO A 205 15.55 -1.82 -12.06
C PRO A 205 15.49 -3.05 -11.14
N ALA A 206 14.32 -3.70 -11.10
CA ALA A 206 14.08 -5.13 -11.34
C ALA A 206 15.27 -6.08 -11.07
N PRO A 207 15.51 -6.53 -9.81
CA PRO A 207 16.61 -7.44 -9.49
C PRO A 207 16.45 -8.80 -10.22
N GLN A 208 17.50 -9.28 -10.88
CA GLN A 208 17.47 -10.58 -11.57
C GLN A 208 17.54 -11.72 -10.53
N GLY A 209 16.57 -12.64 -10.54
CA GLY A 209 16.33 -13.60 -9.44
C GLY A 209 15.04 -13.28 -8.66
N GLY A 210 14.34 -14.31 -8.17
CA GLY A 210 13.03 -14.19 -7.53
C GLY A 210 13.12 -13.66 -6.10
N SER A 211 12.46 -12.54 -5.86
CA SER A 211 12.42 -11.83 -4.58
C SER A 211 11.38 -10.73 -4.72
N GLY A 212 10.34 -10.71 -3.88
CA GLY A 212 9.15 -9.89 -4.10
C GLY A 212 9.44 -8.41 -4.32
N GLY A 213 8.66 -7.78 -5.20
CA GLY A 213 8.88 -6.41 -5.65
C GLY A 213 9.05 -5.43 -4.50
N GLN A 214 10.29 -4.99 -4.28
CA GLN A 214 10.53 -3.76 -3.53
C GLN A 214 9.90 -2.64 -4.34
N VAL A 215 8.96 -1.90 -3.74
CA VAL A 215 8.81 -0.45 -3.90
C VAL A 215 9.87 0.25 -3.02
N SER A 216 11.08 -0.33 -2.93
CA SER A 216 12.14 0.37 -3.62
C SER A 216 12.04 -0.01 -5.09
N LEU A 217 11.11 0.67 -5.74
CA LEU A 217 11.35 1.14 -7.06
C LEU A 217 11.21 0.12 -8.25
N ARG A 218 11.24 -1.25 -8.16
CA ARG A 218 10.68 -2.20 -9.21
C ARG A 218 10.76 -3.73 -8.96
N LYS A 219 9.83 -4.50 -9.61
CA LYS A 219 10.11 -5.56 -10.65
C LYS A 219 8.91 -6.15 -11.54
N PRO A 220 9.04 -6.37 -12.90
CA PRO A 220 8.06 -6.98 -13.89
C PRO A 220 7.18 -8.21 -13.55
N ALA A 221 6.00 -8.48 -14.18
CA ALA A 221 5.06 -7.73 -15.09
C ALA A 221 3.72 -8.50 -15.40
N GLN A 222 2.77 -7.80 -16.09
CA GLN A 222 1.67 -8.23 -17.01
C GLN A 222 0.19 -8.15 -16.52
N PRO A 223 -0.82 -8.06 -17.42
CA PRO A 223 -0.93 -7.18 -18.60
C PRO A 223 -2.31 -6.46 -18.69
N TYR A 224 -2.40 -5.23 -19.22
CA TYR A 224 -3.70 -4.63 -19.59
C TYR A 224 -3.64 -3.79 -20.88
N GLY A 225 -4.72 -3.87 -21.66
CA GLY A 225 -4.77 -3.48 -23.06
C GLY A 225 -4.74 -1.98 -23.36
N ARG A 226 -4.43 -1.70 -24.63
CA ARG A 226 -4.43 -0.40 -25.28
C ARG A 226 -5.82 0.23 -25.24
N TYR A 227 -6.00 1.30 -24.46
CA TYR A 227 -7.18 2.15 -24.62
C TYR A 227 -7.06 2.94 -25.93
N GLY A 228 -7.99 2.71 -26.86
CA GLY A 228 -8.23 3.61 -27.98
C GLY A 228 -9.08 4.80 -27.53
N ALA A 229 -8.97 5.91 -28.26
CA ALA A 229 -10.01 6.94 -28.23
C ALA A 229 -11.27 6.41 -28.92
N THR A 230 -12.44 6.72 -28.37
CA THR A 230 -13.70 6.62 -29.12
C THR A 230 -13.73 7.71 -30.21
N PRO A 231 -14.37 7.49 -31.37
CA PRO A 231 -14.45 8.50 -32.42
C PRO A 231 -15.22 9.76 -32.02
N ASP A 232 -16.17 9.61 -31.10
CA ASP A 232 -17.30 10.53 -30.97
C ASP A 232 -17.11 11.66 -29.94
N GLY A 233 -16.02 11.65 -29.18
CA GLY A 233 -15.61 12.80 -28.36
C GLY A 233 -16.52 13.17 -27.17
N ASP A 234 -17.52 12.36 -26.84
CA ASP A 234 -18.35 12.53 -25.64
C ASP A 234 -17.52 12.45 -24.34
N ASP A 235 -17.88 13.29 -23.35
CA ASP A 235 -17.23 13.40 -22.05
C ASP A 235 -17.14 12.02 -21.34
N ALA A 236 -15.98 11.37 -21.45
CA ALA A 236 -15.74 10.11 -20.78
C ALA A 236 -15.77 10.33 -19.26
N PRO A 237 -16.64 9.62 -18.50
CA PRO A 237 -16.78 9.88 -17.07
C PRO A 237 -15.46 9.65 -16.34
N GLN A 238 -15.09 10.62 -15.50
CA GLN A 238 -13.90 10.53 -14.65
C GLN A 238 -13.88 9.19 -13.92
N ARG A 239 -12.77 8.46 -14.05
CA ARG A 239 -12.62 7.16 -13.40
C ARG A 239 -12.62 7.36 -11.90
N ASP A 240 -13.61 6.76 -11.25
CA ASP A 240 -13.78 6.85 -9.81
C ASP A 240 -12.48 6.47 -9.07
N ILE A 241 -12.00 7.41 -8.25
CA ILE A 241 -10.78 7.29 -7.47
C ILE A 241 -10.86 6.08 -6.52
N ALA A 242 -12.04 5.79 -5.94
CA ALA A 242 -12.24 4.61 -5.09
C ALA A 242 -11.92 3.31 -5.86
N THR A 243 -12.47 3.18 -7.07
CA THR A 243 -12.18 2.07 -8.00
C THR A 243 -10.71 1.99 -8.40
N ILE A 244 -10.00 3.12 -8.58
CA ILE A 244 -8.56 3.11 -8.87
C ILE A 244 -7.77 2.52 -7.68
N TYR A 245 -8.06 2.96 -6.45
CA TYR A 245 -7.37 2.48 -5.24
C TYR A 245 -7.73 1.03 -4.90
N GLY A 246 -9.00 0.65 -5.04
CA GLY A 246 -9.47 -0.72 -4.79
C GLY A 246 -9.00 -1.75 -5.81
N ASN A 247 -8.45 -1.30 -6.94
CA ASN A 247 -7.80 -2.14 -7.94
C ASN A 247 -6.28 -1.92 -7.99
N LEU A 248 -5.68 -1.32 -6.94
CA LEU A 248 -4.24 -1.39 -6.75
C LEU A 248 -3.86 -2.80 -6.29
N PRO A 249 -3.12 -3.59 -7.08
CA PRO A 249 -2.59 -4.87 -6.62
C PRO A 249 -1.77 -4.75 -5.34
N GLU A 250 -1.77 -5.83 -4.57
CA GLU A 250 -1.10 -5.89 -3.29
C GLU A 250 0.43 -5.82 -3.46
N PRO A 251 1.14 -5.08 -2.59
CA PRO A 251 2.60 -5.11 -2.55
C PRO A 251 3.05 -6.49 -2.06
N GLU A 252 4.09 -7.04 -2.67
CA GLU A 252 4.63 -8.32 -2.21
C GLU A 252 5.41 -8.15 -0.89
N PRO A 253 5.21 -9.05 0.09
CA PRO A 253 6.08 -9.19 1.26
C PRO A 253 7.56 -9.26 0.87
N GLN A 254 8.44 -8.68 1.70
CA GLN A 254 9.87 -8.89 1.49
C GLN A 254 10.21 -10.39 1.55
N PRO A 255 11.18 -10.88 0.74
CA PRO A 255 11.58 -12.28 0.77
C PRO A 255 12.09 -12.67 2.16
N GLY A 256 11.73 -13.86 2.62
CA GLY A 256 12.11 -14.30 3.96
C GLY A 256 11.27 -13.72 5.09
N LEU A 257 10.32 -12.80 4.84
CA LEU A 257 9.50 -12.20 5.91
C LEU A 257 8.62 -13.25 6.60
N LEU A 258 7.93 -14.09 5.82
CA LEU A 258 7.08 -15.16 6.36
C LEU A 258 7.94 -16.18 7.10
N GLU A 259 9.04 -16.60 6.49
CA GLU A 259 10.00 -17.57 7.01
C GLU A 259 10.60 -17.08 8.33
N LYS A 260 10.99 -15.80 8.42
CA LYS A 260 11.51 -15.17 9.63
C LYS A 260 10.47 -15.11 10.74
N ILE A 261 9.22 -14.73 10.42
CA ILE A 261 8.12 -14.66 11.40
C ILE A 261 7.79 -16.06 11.92
N VAL A 262 7.72 -17.07 11.05
CA VAL A 262 7.49 -18.47 11.43
C VAL A 262 8.67 -19.03 12.24
N ALA A 263 9.92 -18.72 11.85
CA ALA A 263 11.10 -19.16 12.60
C ALA A 263 11.14 -18.56 14.02
N ASN A 264 10.80 -17.28 14.19
CA ASN A 264 10.69 -16.61 15.49
C ASN A 264 9.57 -17.17 16.38
N LEU A 265 8.48 -17.64 15.77
CA LEU A 265 7.44 -18.40 16.46
C LEU A 265 8.00 -19.76 16.90
N GLU A 266 8.54 -20.55 15.98
CA GLU A 266 8.94 -21.94 16.23
C GLU A 266 10.11 -22.07 17.20
N ASN A 267 11.13 -21.21 17.09
CA ASN A 267 12.29 -21.21 18.00
C ASN A 267 11.96 -20.68 19.41
N GLY A 268 10.75 -20.16 19.64
CA GLY A 268 10.33 -19.61 20.93
C GLY A 268 10.97 -18.27 21.27
N ALA A 269 11.44 -17.48 20.30
CA ALA A 269 11.94 -16.13 20.54
C ALA A 269 10.86 -15.23 21.15
N TRP A 270 9.60 -15.42 20.76
CA TRP A 270 8.44 -14.70 21.32
C TRP A 270 7.93 -15.25 22.66
N ASP A 271 8.44 -16.41 23.14
CA ASP A 271 8.14 -16.92 24.49
C ASP A 271 8.96 -16.18 25.57
N LYS A 272 9.98 -15.39 25.18
CA LYS A 272 10.89 -14.67 26.08
C LYS A 272 10.47 -13.21 26.22
N LYS A 273 10.20 -12.79 27.46
CA LYS A 273 10.02 -11.38 27.84
C LYS A 273 11.34 -10.62 27.88
#